data_AF-A0A956QM97-F1
#
_entry.id   AF-A0A956QM97-F1
#
_cell.length_a   1.000
_cell.length_b   1.000
_cell.length_c   1.000
_cell.angle_alpha   90.00
_cell.angle_beta   90.00
_cell.angle_gamma   90.00
#
_symmetry.space_group_name_H-M   'P 1'
#
loop_
_entity.id
_entity.type
_entity.pdbx_description
1 polymer ?
#
loop_
_entity_poly.entity_id
_entity_poly.type
_entity_poly.pdbx_seq_one_letter_code
_entity_poly.pdbx_strand_id
1 'polypeptide(L)'
;MDRLLAQLQQEGALDSQGFFTLDPSRARELLRHFQLARPEHYVLNLVSFLVGSGARGITVTTGPKRLTIRAVGAVVDATLLANPLAGLFAHSQGRALGELAIGVNSALGLPGATVVVRSWDGKIGLAGHYQQESFQTENWHPEDTTPAIVVEVSHQIQSRYFEEAEALRSWFEHCPIPIELDGEDITRPLGGPQGAFLYLDFDSDQKPVPGLRVET
;
A
#
# COMPACT_ATOMS: atom_id res chain seq x y z
N MET A 1 4.07 27.67 39.65
CA MET A 1 4.82 27.42 38.41
C MET A 1 3.95 26.71 37.36
N ASP A 2 2.74 26.29 37.75
CA ASP A 2 1.82 25.52 36.90
C ASP A 2 0.88 26.37 36.02
N ARG A 3 0.73 27.67 36.31
CA ARG A 3 -0.11 28.57 35.49
C ARG A 3 0.51 28.93 34.14
N LEU A 4 1.84 28.92 34.02
CA LEU A 4 2.53 29.22 32.75
C LEU A 4 2.41 28.05 31.76
N LEU A 5 2.43 26.81 32.25
CA LEU A 5 2.28 25.60 31.43
C LEU A 5 0.84 25.42 30.92
N ALA A 6 -0.16 25.84 31.71
CA ALA A 6 -1.56 25.80 31.29
C ALA A 6 -1.90 26.82 30.18
N GLN A 7 -1.26 28.00 30.18
CA GLN A 7 -1.43 28.99 29.10
C GLN A 7 -0.79 28.54 27.78
N LEU A 8 0.35 27.84 27.82
CA LEU A 8 1.01 27.34 26.62
C LEU A 8 0.29 26.14 25.97
N GLN A 9 -0.55 25.41 26.73
CA GLN A 9 -1.40 24.35 26.15
C GLN A 9 -2.66 24.88 25.45
N GLN A 10 -3.09 26.11 25.75
CA GLN A 10 -4.31 26.69 25.17
C GLN A 10 -4.08 27.52 23.89
N GLU A 11 -2.84 27.87 23.56
CA GLU A 11 -2.49 28.60 22.32
C GLU A 11 -2.02 27.69 21.17
N GLY A 12 -2.10 26.38 21.34
CA GLY A 12 -1.94 25.40 20.26
C GLY A 12 -3.21 25.26 19.41
N ALA A 13 -3.77 26.36 18.91
CA ALA A 13 -4.66 26.26 17.77
C ALA A 13 -3.83 25.72 16.61
N LEU A 14 -4.27 24.59 16.06
CA LEU A 14 -3.61 23.81 15.02
C LEU A 14 -3.64 24.62 13.70
N ASP A 15 -2.83 25.67 13.65
CA ASP A 15 -2.69 26.57 12.51
C ASP A 15 -1.53 26.07 11.65
N SER A 16 -1.88 25.63 10.44
CA SER A 16 -1.01 25.09 9.39
C SER A 16 -0.69 23.58 9.46
N GLN A 17 -1.48 22.78 8.72
CA GLN A 17 -0.98 21.57 8.06
C GLN A 17 -0.05 22.01 6.92
N GLY A 18 1.22 22.26 7.25
CA GLY A 18 2.25 22.53 6.26
C GLY A 18 2.61 21.26 5.51
N PHE A 19 1.98 21.01 4.37
CA PHE A 19 2.47 20.02 3.42
C PHE A 19 3.84 20.45 2.93
N PHE A 20 4.80 19.52 2.91
CA PHE A 20 6.05 19.70 2.18
C PHE A 20 5.71 20.08 0.74
N THR A 21 5.84 21.36 0.41
CA THR A 21 5.59 21.88 -0.92
C THR A 21 6.84 21.60 -1.72
N LEU A 22 7.00 20.34 -2.13
CA LEU A 22 7.97 19.99 -3.17
C LEU A 22 7.53 20.78 -4.40
N ASP A 23 8.45 21.56 -4.99
CA ASP A 23 8.18 22.28 -6.24
C ASP A 23 7.54 21.30 -7.24
N PRO A 24 6.28 21.52 -7.66
CA PRO A 24 5.55 20.57 -8.50
C PRO A 24 6.30 20.23 -9.79
N SER A 25 7.09 21.16 -10.33
CA SER A 25 7.89 20.93 -11.54
C SER A 25 9.07 19.98 -11.27
N ARG A 26 9.76 20.17 -10.14
CA ARG A 26 10.89 19.34 -9.71
C ARG A 26 10.44 17.98 -9.19
N ALA A 27 9.31 17.92 -8.50
CA ALA A 27 8.61 16.69 -8.12
C ALA A 27 8.35 15.83 -9.36
N ARG A 28 7.84 16.45 -10.43
CA ARG A 28 7.47 15.78 -11.67
C ARG A 28 8.66 15.27 -12.47
N GLU A 29 9.74 16.04 -12.53
CA GLU A 29 11.00 15.60 -13.13
C GLU A 29 11.57 14.38 -12.39
N LEU A 30 11.52 14.39 -11.06
CA LEU A 30 11.94 13.25 -10.24
C LEU A 30 11.03 12.04 -10.40
N LEU A 31 9.71 12.21 -10.43
CA LEU A 31 8.75 11.11 -10.62
C LEU A 31 8.94 10.39 -11.96
N ARG A 32 9.38 11.10 -13.01
CA ARG A 32 9.76 10.47 -14.28
C ARG A 32 10.96 9.53 -14.14
N HIS A 33 11.90 9.83 -13.26
CA HIS A 33 13.06 8.97 -12.98
C HIS A 33 12.69 7.72 -12.16
N PHE A 34 11.58 7.75 -11.41
CA PHE A 34 11.09 6.63 -10.58
C PHE A 34 9.99 5.81 -11.26
N GLN A 35 9.91 5.81 -12.59
CA GLN A 35 9.04 4.89 -13.32
C GLN A 35 9.73 3.53 -13.48
N LEU A 36 8.98 2.45 -13.29
CA LEU A 36 9.45 1.12 -13.65
C LEU A 36 9.69 1.04 -15.16
N ALA A 37 10.72 0.29 -15.55
CA ALA A 37 11.00 -0.02 -16.96
C ALA A 37 9.80 -0.68 -17.66
N ARG A 38 8.95 -1.36 -16.87
CA ARG A 38 7.66 -1.93 -17.25
C ARG A 38 6.59 -1.39 -16.29
N PRO A 39 5.81 -0.36 -16.67
CA PRO A 39 4.79 0.23 -15.83
C PRO A 39 3.80 -0.78 -15.25
N GLU A 40 3.47 -1.84 -16.00
CA GLU A 40 2.62 -2.97 -15.61
C GLU A 40 3.08 -3.71 -14.35
N HIS A 41 4.36 -3.60 -13.96
CA HIS A 41 4.87 -4.17 -12.72
C HIS A 41 4.52 -3.34 -11.48
N TYR A 42 3.72 -2.26 -11.64
CA TYR A 42 3.19 -1.50 -10.51
C TYR A 42 2.52 -2.43 -9.48
N VAL A 43 1.85 -3.48 -9.95
CA VAL A 43 1.10 -4.42 -9.11
C VAL A 43 1.99 -5.14 -8.10
N LEU A 44 3.26 -5.42 -8.45
CA LEU A 44 4.21 -6.08 -7.57
C LEU A 44 4.57 -5.22 -6.35
N ASN A 45 4.73 -3.91 -6.59
CA ASN A 45 5.05 -2.93 -5.54
C ASN A 45 3.81 -2.67 -4.68
N LEU A 46 2.61 -2.60 -5.28
CA LEU A 46 1.37 -2.49 -4.52
C LEU A 46 1.17 -3.68 -3.58
N VAL A 47 1.34 -4.92 -4.07
CA VAL A 47 1.23 -6.12 -3.21
C VAL A 47 2.31 -6.14 -2.14
N SER A 48 3.54 -5.76 -2.48
CA SER A 48 4.65 -5.69 -1.51
C SER A 48 4.41 -4.66 -0.42
N PHE A 49 3.84 -3.51 -0.77
CA PHE A 49 3.34 -2.52 0.20
C PHE A 49 2.28 -3.11 1.13
N LEU A 50 1.29 -3.82 0.59
CA LEU A 50 0.19 -4.39 1.38
C LEU A 50 0.70 -5.45 2.36
N VAL A 51 1.58 -6.35 1.90
CA VAL A 51 2.27 -7.34 2.75
C VAL A 51 3.07 -6.62 3.83
N GLY A 52 3.88 -5.63 3.46
CA GLY A 52 4.68 -4.83 4.39
C GLY A 52 3.85 -3.99 5.38
N SER A 53 2.57 -3.75 5.07
CA SER A 53 1.62 -3.03 5.92
C SER A 53 0.81 -3.97 6.83
N GLY A 54 1.14 -5.26 6.87
CA GLY A 54 0.50 -6.24 7.76
C GLY A 54 -0.75 -6.92 7.18
N ALA A 55 -0.89 -6.95 5.85
CA ALA A 55 -1.96 -7.71 5.22
C ALA A 55 -1.91 -9.18 5.65
N ARG A 56 -3.09 -9.78 5.90
CA ARG A 56 -3.25 -11.19 6.26
C ARG A 56 -3.81 -12.05 5.13
N GLY A 57 -4.32 -11.41 4.09
CA GLY A 57 -4.83 -12.03 2.89
C GLY A 57 -5.16 -10.93 1.88
N ILE A 58 -4.97 -11.25 0.60
CA ILE A 58 -5.20 -10.32 -0.49
C ILE A 58 -6.17 -10.94 -1.49
N THR A 59 -7.16 -10.16 -1.91
CA THR A 59 -8.04 -10.50 -3.02
C THR A 59 -7.79 -9.50 -4.14
N VAL A 60 -7.50 -10.00 -5.34
CA VAL A 60 -7.33 -9.22 -6.55
C VAL A 60 -8.47 -9.55 -7.50
N THR A 61 -9.13 -8.51 -8.02
CA THR A 61 -10.12 -8.62 -9.08
C THR A 61 -9.64 -7.83 -10.27
N THR A 62 -9.54 -8.50 -11.42
CA THR A 62 -9.14 -7.89 -12.67
C THR A 62 -10.34 -7.63 -13.57
N GLY A 63 -10.24 -6.59 -14.38
CA GLY A 63 -11.23 -6.23 -15.37
C GLY A 63 -10.57 -5.50 -16.53
N PRO A 64 -11.29 -5.30 -17.66
CA PRO A 64 -10.69 -4.80 -18.89
C PRO A 64 -10.00 -3.43 -18.80
N LYS A 65 -10.27 -2.64 -17.77
CA LYS A 65 -9.74 -1.28 -17.58
C LYS A 65 -9.52 -0.94 -16.10
N ARG A 66 -9.57 -1.95 -15.24
CA ARG A 66 -9.62 -1.78 -13.80
C ARG A 66 -9.01 -2.99 -13.12
N LEU A 67 -8.19 -2.72 -12.12
CA LEU A 67 -7.69 -3.71 -11.18
C LEU A 67 -8.02 -3.22 -9.78
N THR A 68 -8.58 -4.10 -8.96
CA THR A 68 -8.88 -3.83 -7.56
C THR A 68 -8.13 -4.84 -6.70
N ILE A 69 -7.36 -4.33 -5.74
CA ILE A 69 -6.66 -5.12 -4.73
C ILE A 69 -7.27 -4.78 -3.38
N ARG A 70 -7.76 -5.79 -2.66
CA ARG A 70 -8.22 -5.64 -1.29
C ARG A 70 -7.33 -6.47 -0.36
N ALA A 71 -6.78 -5.84 0.66
CA ALA A 71 -5.98 -6.49 1.67
C ALA A 71 -6.63 -6.36 3.04
N VAL A 72 -6.95 -7.48 3.68
CA VAL A 72 -7.52 -7.48 5.03
C VAL A 72 -6.41 -7.41 6.09
N GLY A 73 -6.68 -6.70 7.19
CA GLY A 73 -5.74 -6.59 8.32
C GLY A 73 -4.62 -5.57 8.14
N ALA A 74 -4.46 -4.98 6.95
CA ALA A 74 -3.60 -3.82 6.73
C ALA A 74 -4.42 -2.53 6.92
N VAL A 75 -3.78 -1.51 7.50
CA VAL A 75 -4.31 -0.15 7.64
C VAL A 75 -3.17 0.85 7.47
N VAL A 76 -3.48 2.01 6.89
CA VAL A 76 -2.55 3.14 6.83
C VAL A 76 -3.19 4.40 7.38
N ASP A 77 -2.34 5.28 7.92
CA ASP A 77 -2.74 6.57 8.46
C ASP A 77 -2.99 7.62 7.37
N ALA A 78 -3.56 8.75 7.81
CA ALA A 78 -3.90 9.87 6.94
C ALA A 78 -2.69 10.55 6.29
N THR A 79 -1.57 10.60 7.01
CA THR A 79 -0.36 11.28 6.54
C THR A 79 0.25 10.53 5.36
N LEU A 80 0.24 9.21 5.43
CA LEU A 80 0.69 8.33 4.38
C LEU A 80 -0.17 8.44 3.12
N LEU A 81 -1.50 8.45 3.27
CA LEU A 81 -2.42 8.67 2.15
C LEU A 81 -2.31 10.08 1.57
N ALA A 82 -2.06 11.10 2.40
CA ALA A 82 -1.94 12.47 1.92
C ALA A 82 -0.71 12.72 1.04
N ASN A 83 0.33 11.89 1.16
CA ASN A 83 1.54 12.08 0.37
C ASN A 83 2.36 10.78 0.23
N PRO A 84 1.86 9.75 -0.48
CA PRO A 84 2.61 8.52 -0.68
C PRO A 84 3.91 8.78 -1.45
N LEU A 85 3.91 9.76 -2.37
CA LEU A 85 5.07 10.10 -3.18
C LEU A 85 6.20 10.79 -2.39
N ALA A 86 5.90 11.43 -1.25
CA ALA A 86 6.93 11.90 -0.32
C ALA A 86 7.79 10.76 0.21
N GLY A 87 7.24 9.53 0.26
CA GLY A 87 7.98 8.32 0.57
C GLY A 87 9.19 8.06 -0.33
N LEU A 88 9.17 8.52 -1.58
CA LEU A 88 10.32 8.39 -2.50
C LEU A 88 11.52 9.24 -2.06
N PHE A 89 11.28 10.29 -1.27
CA PHE A 89 12.29 11.29 -0.92
C PHE A 89 12.73 11.22 0.54
N ALA A 90 11.90 10.61 1.39
CA ALA A 90 12.18 10.43 2.81
C ALA A 90 13.07 9.20 3.04
N HIS A 91 14.37 9.42 3.22
CA HIS A 91 15.39 8.39 3.48
C HIS A 91 15.18 7.60 4.81
N SER A 92 14.14 7.93 5.58
CA SER A 92 13.82 7.37 6.90
C SER A 92 12.42 6.75 7.01
N GLN A 93 11.63 6.74 5.94
CA GLN A 93 10.31 6.09 5.97
C GLN A 93 10.44 4.60 5.65
N GLY A 94 9.61 3.76 6.28
CA GLY A 94 9.70 2.30 6.18
C GLY A 94 9.57 1.76 4.75
N ARG A 95 10.18 0.59 4.49
CA ARG A 95 10.22 -0.07 3.17
C ARG A 95 8.85 -0.12 2.47
N ALA A 96 7.78 -0.41 3.20
CA ALA A 96 6.42 -0.47 2.66
C ALA A 96 5.98 0.86 2.01
N LEU A 97 6.35 2.01 2.59
CA LEU A 97 5.99 3.31 2.02
C LEU A 97 6.66 3.55 0.67
N GLY A 98 7.94 3.15 0.54
CA GLY A 98 8.66 3.21 -0.73
C GLY A 98 7.97 2.38 -1.81
N GLU A 99 7.54 1.16 -1.46
CA GLU A 99 6.78 0.28 -2.37
C GLU A 99 5.45 0.92 -2.82
N LEU A 100 4.70 1.54 -1.90
CA LEU A 100 3.46 2.24 -2.27
C LEU A 100 3.75 3.37 -3.26
N ALA A 101 4.78 4.15 -2.99
CA ALA A 101 5.12 5.31 -3.80
C ALA A 101 5.56 4.90 -5.22
N ILE A 102 6.37 3.84 -5.34
CA ILE A 102 6.78 3.26 -6.63
C ILE A 102 5.57 2.67 -7.36
N GLY A 103 4.72 1.93 -6.66
CA GLY A 103 3.50 1.33 -7.21
C GLY A 103 2.54 2.37 -7.76
N VAL A 104 2.20 3.39 -6.97
CA VAL A 104 1.33 4.50 -7.39
C VAL A 104 1.96 5.25 -8.56
N ASN A 105 3.23 5.64 -8.47
CA ASN A 105 3.90 6.39 -9.54
C ASN A 105 3.96 5.61 -10.86
N SER A 106 4.22 4.30 -10.79
CA SER A 106 4.28 3.43 -11.97
C SER A 106 2.92 3.24 -12.61
N ALA A 107 1.87 3.04 -11.80
CA ALA A 107 0.50 2.97 -12.28
C ALA A 107 0.07 4.29 -12.95
N LEU A 108 0.43 5.44 -12.37
CA LEU A 108 0.17 6.75 -12.97
C LEU A 108 0.98 7.02 -14.25
N GLY A 109 2.01 6.22 -14.54
CA GLY A 109 2.69 6.23 -15.84
C GLY A 109 1.79 5.76 -16.99
N LEU A 110 0.71 5.05 -16.70
CA LEU A 110 -0.22 4.54 -17.69
C LEU A 110 -1.13 5.66 -18.25
N PRO A 111 -1.40 5.69 -19.56
CA PRO A 111 -2.26 6.70 -20.16
C PRO A 111 -3.66 6.76 -19.56
N GLY A 112 -4.00 7.93 -19.01
CA GLY A 112 -5.30 8.20 -18.40
C GLY A 112 -5.55 7.42 -17.11
N ALA A 113 -4.50 6.97 -16.43
CA ALA A 113 -4.64 6.19 -15.21
C ALA A 113 -5.02 7.04 -14.01
N THR A 114 -5.83 6.44 -13.16
CA THR A 114 -6.22 6.93 -11.84
C THR A 114 -5.94 5.83 -10.83
N VAL A 115 -5.37 6.21 -9.69
CA VAL A 115 -5.19 5.29 -8.56
C VAL A 115 -6.03 5.82 -7.39
N VAL A 116 -6.73 4.93 -6.70
CA VAL A 116 -7.41 5.26 -5.45
C VAL A 116 -6.95 4.28 -4.39
N VAL A 117 -6.35 4.80 -3.32
CA VAL A 117 -5.94 4.00 -2.15
C VAL A 117 -6.87 4.35 -1.01
N ARG A 118 -7.57 3.36 -0.49
CA ARG A 118 -8.51 3.51 0.62
C ARG A 118 -8.03 2.70 1.80
N SER A 119 -8.19 3.24 3.00
CA SER A 119 -7.83 2.60 4.26
C SER A 119 -9.02 2.70 5.20
N TRP A 120 -9.36 1.62 5.88
CA TRP A 120 -10.37 1.56 6.92
C TRP A 120 -9.84 0.80 8.12
N ASP A 121 -9.84 1.41 9.31
CA ASP A 121 -9.33 0.80 10.53
C ASP A 121 -10.42 0.17 11.42
N GLY A 122 -11.68 0.17 10.97
CA GLY A 122 -12.84 -0.23 11.76
C GLY A 122 -13.65 0.96 12.31
N LYS A 123 -13.10 2.18 12.27
CA LYS A 123 -13.71 3.39 12.83
C LYS A 123 -13.60 4.59 11.90
N ILE A 124 -12.42 4.81 11.32
CA ILE A 124 -12.08 5.93 10.46
C ILE A 124 -11.66 5.37 9.12
N GLY A 125 -12.18 5.98 8.05
CA GLY A 125 -11.79 5.65 6.70
C GLY A 125 -11.37 6.86 5.91
N LEU A 126 -10.37 6.63 5.08
CA LEU A 126 -9.75 7.65 4.25
C LEU A 126 -9.52 7.09 2.86
N ALA A 127 -9.71 7.93 1.86
CA ALA A 127 -9.39 7.64 0.47
C ALA A 127 -8.46 8.72 -0.08
N GLY A 128 -7.31 8.30 -0.61
CA GLY A 128 -6.43 9.12 -1.43
C GLY A 128 -6.70 8.85 -2.90
N HIS A 129 -7.01 9.89 -3.66
CA HIS A 129 -7.26 9.86 -5.09
C HIS A 129 -6.09 10.48 -5.83
N TYR A 130 -5.45 9.71 -6.71
CA TYR A 130 -4.23 10.09 -7.42
C TYR A 130 -4.46 10.09 -8.92
N GLN A 131 -4.04 11.17 -9.55
CA GLN A 131 -3.91 11.32 -11.00
C GLN A 131 -2.54 11.92 -11.32
N GLN A 132 -2.12 11.92 -12.58
CA GLN A 132 -0.81 12.44 -12.98
C GLN A 132 -0.54 13.89 -12.53
N GLU A 133 -1.58 14.70 -12.34
CA GLU A 133 -1.47 16.14 -12.04
C GLU A 133 -2.24 16.57 -10.80
N SER A 134 -2.92 15.66 -10.12
CA SER A 134 -3.79 15.99 -9.01
C SER A 134 -3.76 14.92 -7.94
N PHE A 135 -3.94 15.37 -6.70
CA PHE A 135 -4.07 14.52 -5.55
C PHE A 135 -5.10 15.12 -4.59
N GLN A 136 -5.98 14.27 -4.06
CA GLN A 136 -6.99 14.66 -3.09
C GLN A 136 -7.22 13.56 -2.07
N THR A 137 -7.49 13.95 -0.82
CA THR A 137 -7.97 13.04 0.22
C THR A 137 -9.41 13.33 0.57
N GLU A 138 -10.19 12.29 0.85
CA GLU A 138 -11.52 12.42 1.42
C GLU A 138 -11.75 11.37 2.52
N ASN A 139 -12.78 11.61 3.34
CA ASN A 139 -13.28 10.58 4.24
C ASN A 139 -14.00 9.51 3.43
N TRP A 140 -13.73 8.25 3.74
CA TRP A 140 -14.34 7.11 3.10
C TRP A 140 -15.03 6.22 4.12
N HIS A 141 -16.19 5.68 3.78
CA HIS A 141 -16.90 4.71 4.60
C HIS A 141 -17.22 3.49 3.75
N PRO A 142 -16.65 2.31 4.05
CA PRO A 142 -16.95 1.11 3.30
C PRO A 142 -18.31 0.52 3.67
N GLU A 143 -18.87 -0.27 2.76
CA GLU A 143 -20.01 -1.15 3.07
C GLU A 143 -19.58 -2.31 3.98
N ASP A 144 -18.40 -2.90 3.71
CA ASP A 144 -17.77 -3.90 4.57
C ASP A 144 -16.88 -3.21 5.63
N THR A 145 -17.28 -3.31 6.89
CA THR A 145 -16.60 -2.67 8.02
C THR A 145 -15.36 -3.42 8.50
N THR A 146 -14.96 -4.51 7.83
CA THR A 146 -13.72 -5.23 8.10
C THR A 146 -12.50 -4.34 7.81
N PRO A 147 -11.56 -4.17 8.76
CA PRO A 147 -10.36 -3.38 8.53
C PRO A 147 -9.56 -3.85 7.32
N ALA A 148 -9.32 -2.94 6.38
CA ALA A 148 -8.71 -3.26 5.11
C ALA A 148 -8.11 -2.03 4.42
N ILE A 149 -7.15 -2.30 3.55
CA ILE A 149 -6.74 -1.39 2.49
C ILE A 149 -7.36 -1.87 1.17
N VAL A 150 -7.90 -0.93 0.40
CA VAL A 150 -8.39 -1.18 -0.97
C VAL A 150 -7.65 -0.27 -1.93
N VAL A 151 -6.92 -0.86 -2.87
CA VAL A 151 -6.28 -0.15 -3.97
C VAL A 151 -7.04 -0.41 -5.25
N GLU A 152 -7.46 0.65 -5.92
CA GLU A 152 -8.09 0.58 -7.23
C GLU A 152 -7.22 1.32 -8.24
N VAL A 153 -6.89 0.64 -9.34
CA VAL A 153 -6.23 1.26 -10.49
C VAL A 153 -7.19 1.16 -11.65
N SER A 154 -7.45 2.29 -12.31
CA SER A 154 -8.24 2.34 -13.55
C SER A 154 -7.45 3.07 -14.63
N HIS A 155 -7.57 2.66 -15.89
CA HIS A 155 -6.88 3.28 -17.03
C HIS A 155 -7.69 3.17 -18.32
N GLN A 156 -7.35 3.95 -19.34
CA GLN A 156 -8.17 4.03 -20.57
C GLN A 156 -7.86 2.94 -21.60
N ILE A 157 -6.68 2.32 -21.51
CA ILE A 157 -6.23 1.24 -22.39
C ILE A 157 -6.94 -0.05 -22.00
N GLN A 158 -7.39 -0.85 -22.97
CA GLN A 158 -7.90 -2.19 -22.68
C GLN A 158 -6.75 -3.09 -22.18
N SER A 159 -6.94 -3.69 -21.01
CA SER A 159 -6.07 -4.63 -20.28
C SER A 159 -5.65 -5.87 -21.08
N ARG A 160 -6.11 -6.05 -22.33
CA ARG A 160 -5.57 -7.08 -23.25
C ARG A 160 -4.06 -6.97 -23.53
N TYR A 161 -3.43 -5.88 -23.08
CA TYR A 161 -1.98 -5.65 -23.14
C TYR A 161 -1.30 -5.64 -21.76
N PHE A 162 -2.05 -5.86 -20.67
CA PHE A 162 -1.54 -5.81 -19.31
C PHE A 162 -1.48 -7.20 -18.71
N GLU A 163 -0.25 -7.69 -18.57
CA GLU A 163 0.11 -8.94 -17.91
C GLU A 163 0.01 -8.84 -16.39
N GLU A 164 -0.92 -8.05 -15.82
CA GLU A 164 -1.04 -7.90 -14.35
C GLU A 164 -1.38 -9.23 -13.68
N ALA A 165 -2.36 -9.95 -14.22
CA ALA A 165 -2.75 -11.28 -13.76
C ALA A 165 -1.59 -12.29 -13.91
N GLU A 166 -0.85 -12.22 -15.02
CA GLU A 166 0.29 -13.10 -15.29
C GLU A 166 1.48 -12.78 -14.38
N ALA A 167 1.79 -11.49 -14.17
CA ALA A 167 2.79 -11.03 -13.22
C ALA A 167 2.42 -11.47 -11.80
N LEU A 168 1.16 -11.33 -11.39
CA LEU A 168 0.71 -11.79 -10.09
C LEU A 168 0.93 -13.30 -9.92
N ARG A 169 0.50 -14.11 -10.89
CA ARG A 169 0.68 -15.58 -10.85
C ARG A 169 2.15 -15.97 -10.85
N SER A 170 2.98 -15.32 -11.66
CA SER A 170 4.39 -15.67 -11.80
C SER A 170 5.24 -15.24 -10.61
N TRP A 171 4.92 -14.12 -9.96
CA TRP A 171 5.79 -13.52 -8.94
C TRP A 171 5.34 -13.81 -7.51
N PHE A 172 4.05 -14.12 -7.29
CA PHE A 172 3.51 -14.34 -5.96
C PHE A 172 3.14 -15.79 -5.64
N GLU A 173 3.61 -16.75 -6.44
CA GLU A 173 3.46 -18.18 -6.15
C GLU A 173 3.91 -18.55 -4.73
N HIS A 174 4.90 -17.84 -4.18
CA HIS A 174 5.46 -18.07 -2.83
C HIS A 174 5.21 -16.90 -1.87
N CYS A 175 4.14 -16.14 -2.07
CA CYS A 175 3.75 -15.09 -1.13
C CYS A 175 3.54 -15.68 0.28
N PRO A 176 4.01 -15.01 1.35
CA PRO A 176 3.83 -15.51 2.73
C PRO A 176 2.39 -15.43 3.24
N ILE A 177 1.49 -14.76 2.50
CA ILE A 177 0.07 -14.65 2.81
C ILE A 177 -0.75 -15.09 1.61
N PRO A 178 -1.97 -15.64 1.82
CA PRO A 178 -2.82 -16.08 0.73
C PRO A 178 -3.19 -14.92 -0.21
N ILE A 179 -3.13 -15.18 -1.51
CA ILE A 179 -3.58 -14.25 -2.56
C ILE A 179 -4.58 -14.98 -3.46
N GLU A 180 -5.78 -14.43 -3.52
CA GLU A 180 -6.83 -14.84 -4.44
C GLU A 180 -6.85 -13.88 -5.64
N LEU A 181 -6.83 -14.40 -6.85
CA LEU A 181 -6.94 -13.66 -8.10
C LEU A 181 -8.18 -14.15 -8.86
N ASP A 182 -9.16 -13.27 -9.03
CA ASP A 182 -10.42 -13.55 -9.73
C ASP A 182 -11.15 -14.81 -9.20
N GLY A 183 -11.10 -15.03 -7.88
CA GLY A 183 -11.70 -16.18 -7.21
C GLY A 183 -10.81 -17.43 -7.13
N GLU A 184 -9.60 -17.39 -7.68
CA GLU A 184 -8.65 -18.50 -7.67
C GLU A 184 -7.47 -18.20 -6.73
N ASP A 185 -7.16 -19.11 -5.80
CA ASP A 185 -5.94 -19.00 -5.00
C ASP A 185 -4.71 -19.23 -5.88
N ILE A 186 -3.83 -18.23 -5.95
CA ILE A 186 -2.60 -18.28 -6.76
C ILE A 186 -1.35 -18.51 -5.90
N THR A 187 -1.51 -18.61 -4.59
CA THR A 187 -0.40 -18.88 -3.67
C THR A 187 -0.25 -20.37 -3.47
N ARG A 188 0.98 -20.86 -3.61
CA ARG A 188 1.32 -22.19 -3.11
C ARG A 188 1.76 -22.01 -1.67
N PRO A 189 1.19 -22.77 -0.72
CA PRO A 189 1.78 -22.85 0.61
C PRO A 189 3.24 -23.28 0.42
N LEU A 190 4.17 -22.50 0.97
CA LEU A 190 5.57 -22.88 1.05
C LEU A 190 5.60 -24.28 1.66
N GLY A 191 6.00 -25.28 0.87
CA GLY A 191 5.88 -26.69 1.21
C GLY A 191 6.67 -27.04 2.47
N GLY A 192 6.07 -26.84 3.63
CA GLY A 192 6.25 -27.65 4.83
C GLY A 192 5.19 -28.76 4.83
N PRO A 193 5.42 -29.86 5.55
CA PRO A 193 4.41 -30.90 5.69
C PRO A 193 3.08 -30.28 6.13
N GLN A 194 1.97 -30.72 5.52
CA GLN A 194 0.63 -30.23 5.83
C GLN A 194 0.43 -30.14 7.36
N GLY A 195 0.28 -28.92 7.89
CA GLY A 195 0.15 -28.65 9.32
C GLY A 195 1.30 -27.89 9.98
N ALA A 196 2.46 -27.73 9.33
CA ALA A 196 3.60 -27.03 9.93
C ALA A 196 3.57 -25.52 9.62
N PHE A 197 3.18 -24.71 10.59
CA PHE A 197 3.45 -23.28 10.59
C PHE A 197 4.90 -23.04 11.03
N LEU A 198 5.69 -22.35 10.19
CA LEU A 198 7.01 -21.87 10.59
C LEU A 198 6.85 -20.56 11.35
N TYR A 199 6.90 -20.64 12.68
CA TYR A 199 6.99 -19.45 13.52
C TYR A 199 8.46 -19.02 13.65
N LEU A 200 8.75 -17.79 13.26
CA LEU A 200 9.97 -17.11 13.68
C LEU A 200 9.65 -16.43 15.00
N ASP A 201 10.19 -16.96 16.10
CA ASP A 201 10.13 -16.30 17.40
C ASP A 201 11.01 -15.04 17.35
N PHE A 202 10.42 -13.92 17.75
CA PHE A 202 11.13 -12.67 17.94
C PHE A 202 11.22 -12.38 19.44
N ASP A 203 12.40 -11.98 19.90
CA ASP A 203 12.57 -11.43 21.24
C ASP A 203 11.72 -10.14 21.38
N SER A 204 11.49 -9.69 22.60
CA SER A 204 11.00 -8.36 22.98
C SER A 204 11.68 -7.19 22.24
N ASP A 205 12.91 -7.39 21.73
CA ASP A 205 13.67 -6.46 20.89
C ASP A 205 13.53 -6.69 19.37
N GLN A 206 12.56 -7.52 18.92
CA GLN A 206 12.32 -7.89 17.52
C GLN A 206 13.51 -8.53 16.78
N LYS A 207 14.47 -9.11 17.52
CA LYS A 207 15.54 -9.91 16.92
C LYS A 207 15.08 -11.37 16.75
N PRO A 208 15.38 -12.02 15.61
CA PRO A 208 15.01 -13.42 15.41
C PRO A 208 15.77 -14.29 16.41
N VAL A 209 15.03 -15.07 17.19
CA VAL A 209 15.60 -16.03 18.15
C VAL A 209 16.05 -17.26 17.37
N PRO A 210 17.31 -17.74 17.51
CA PRO A 210 17.77 -18.92 16.81
C PRO A 210 17.08 -20.18 17.34
N GLY A 211 16.14 -20.73 16.58
CA GLY A 211 15.48 -21.99 16.88
C GLY A 211 14.23 -22.20 16.03
N LEU A 212 14.28 -23.18 15.11
CA LEU A 212 13.12 -23.57 14.31
C LEU A 212 12.17 -24.39 15.21
N ARG A 213 10.96 -23.89 15.47
CA ARG A 213 9.92 -24.69 16.13
C ARG A 213 8.86 -25.08 15.10
N VAL A 214 8.61 -26.38 15.01
CA VAL A 214 7.53 -26.98 14.24
C VAL A 214 6.54 -27.53 15.26
N GLU A 215 5.34 -26.98 15.32
CA GLU A 215 4.23 -27.64 16.02
C GLU A 215 3.47 -28.52 15.03
N THR A 216 3.20 -29.75 15.44
CA THR A 216 2.45 -30.80 14.70
C THR A 216 1.09 -31.02 15.34
#